data_AF-A0A7Y2BMM3-F1
#
_entry.id   AF-A0A7Y2BMM3-F1
#
_cell.length_a   1.000
_cell.length_b   1.000
_cell.length_c   1.000
_cell.angle_alpha   90.00
_cell.angle_beta   90.00
_cell.angle_gamma   90.00
#
_symmetry.space_group_name_H-M   'P 1'
#
loop_
_entity.id
_entity.type
_entity.pdbx_description
1 polymer ?
#
loop_
_entity_poly.entity_id
_entity_poly.type
_entity_poly.pdbx_seq_one_letter_code
_entity_poly.pdbx_strand_id
1 'polypeptide(L)' 'SERAQGVRIGDAQITFSAGEHIVTEHSHKYDLDQFEGLAQAAGFRLTKQWSDERDWFSVCLLEVD' A
#
# COMPACT_ATOMS: atom_id res chain seq x y z
N SER A 1 -15.88 -11.21 11.13
CA SER A 1 -16.71 -11.80 12.19
C SER A 1 -17.28 -13.10 11.66
N GLU A 2 -17.38 -14.15 12.48
CA GLU A 2 -18.03 -15.42 12.08
C GLU A 2 -19.57 -15.38 12.20
N ARG A 3 -20.15 -14.20 12.47
CA ARG A 3 -21.59 -14.02 12.61
C ARG A 3 -22.06 -12.93 11.66
N ALA A 4 -23.29 -13.05 11.17
CA ALA A 4 -23.95 -11.99 10.39
C ALA A 4 -24.16 -10.76 11.28
N GLN A 5 -23.97 -9.56 10.72
CA GLN A 5 -24.04 -8.29 11.44
C GLN A 5 -24.91 -7.29 10.66
N GLY A 6 -25.62 -6.44 11.39
CA GLY A 6 -26.28 -5.26 10.86
C GLY A 6 -25.68 -4.01 11.50
N VAL A 7 -25.20 -3.07 10.70
CA VAL A 7 -24.62 -1.80 11.14
C VAL A 7 -25.53 -0.67 10.65
N ARG A 8 -25.84 0.29 11.53
CA ARG A 8 -26.62 1.48 11.19
C ARG A 8 -25.75 2.73 11.26
N ILE A 9 -25.71 3.49 10.17
CA ILE A 9 -24.97 4.74 10.05
C ILE A 9 -25.97 5.82 9.63
N GLY A 10 -26.44 6.59 10.61
CA GLY A 10 -27.60 7.49 10.41
C GLY A 10 -28.85 6.69 10.02
N ASP A 11 -29.39 6.98 8.84
CA ASP A 11 -30.53 6.27 8.24
C ASP A 11 -30.11 5.09 7.36
N ALA A 12 -28.81 4.94 7.07
CA ALA A 12 -28.30 3.83 6.27
C ALA A 12 -28.18 2.56 7.12
N GLN A 13 -28.67 1.44 6.59
CA GLN A 13 -28.48 0.11 7.16
C GLN A 13 -27.60 -0.73 6.23
N ILE A 14 -26.51 -1.26 6.78
CA ILE A 14 -25.55 -2.11 6.07
C ILE A 14 -25.56 -3.48 6.73
N THR A 15 -25.72 -4.53 5.93
CA THR A 15 -25.73 -5.90 6.42
C THR A 15 -24.48 -6.61 5.92
N PHE A 16 -23.82 -7.32 6.82
CA PHE A 16 -22.69 -8.20 6.51
C PHE A 16 -23.07 -9.63 6.84
N SER A 17 -22.79 -10.55 5.93
CA SER A 17 -22.96 -11.99 6.14
C SER A 17 -21.92 -12.51 7.14
N ALA A 18 -22.18 -13.68 7.74
CA ALA A 18 -21.18 -14.38 8.52
C ALA A 18 -19.96 -14.69 7.64
N GLY A 19 -18.76 -14.32 8.09
CA GLY A 19 -17.53 -14.52 7.32
C GLY A 19 -17.32 -13.53 6.17
N GLU A 20 -18.20 -12.55 5.98
CA GLU A 20 -17.98 -11.49 5.01
C GLU A 20 -16.78 -10.62 5.43
N HIS A 21 -15.92 -10.29 4.46
CA HIS A 21 -14.72 -9.49 4.67
C HIS A 21 -14.86 -8.13 3.99
N ILE A 22 -14.42 -7.09 4.69
CA ILE A 22 -14.25 -5.76 4.13
C ILE A 22 -12.77 -5.58 3.80
N VAL A 23 -12.45 -5.29 2.55
CA VAL A 23 -11.09 -4.87 2.17
C VAL A 23 -10.95 -3.42 2.58
N THR A 24 -10.05 -3.16 3.54
CA THR A 24 -9.81 -1.79 4.03
C THR A 24 -8.59 -1.15 3.38
N GLU A 25 -7.59 -1.95 2.98
CA GLU A 25 -6.34 -1.45 2.44
C GLU A 25 -5.63 -2.50 1.57
N HIS A 26 -4.85 -2.02 0.59
CA HIS A 26 -3.79 -2.79 -0.06
C HIS A 26 -2.44 -2.14 0.24
N SER A 27 -1.47 -2.92 0.75
CA SER A 27 -0.11 -2.45 1.01
C SER A 27 0.86 -3.10 0.02
N HIS A 28 1.11 -2.41 -1.09
CA HIS A 28 2.04 -2.89 -2.12
C HIS A 28 3.49 -2.78 -1.66
N LYS A 29 4.28 -3.81 -1.95
CA LYS A 29 5.71 -3.87 -1.69
C LYS A 29 6.43 -3.96 -3.03
N TYR A 30 7.59 -3.33 -3.11
CA TYR A 30 8.35 -3.19 -4.34
C TYR A 30 9.77 -3.68 -4.10
N ASP A 31 10.29 -4.43 -5.07
CA ASP A 31 11.72 -4.63 -5.20
C ASP A 31 12.37 -3.30 -5.65
N LEU A 32 13.62 -3.05 -5.25
CA LEU A 32 14.30 -1.79 -5.57
C LEU A 32 14.41 -1.54 -7.08
N ASP A 33 14.75 -2.57 -7.86
CA ASP A 33 14.86 -2.47 -9.32
C ASP A 33 13.51 -2.11 -9.97
N GLN A 34 12.42 -2.66 -9.45
CA GLN A 34 11.07 -2.32 -9.92
C GLN A 34 10.72 -0.87 -9.58
N PHE A 35 11.05 -0.43 -8.36
CA PHE A 35 10.81 0.94 -7.94
C PHE A 35 11.64 1.94 -8.77
N GLU A 36 12.91 1.63 -9.04
CA GLU A 36 13.76 2.47 -9.90
C GLU A 36 13.19 2.57 -11.32
N GLY A 37 12.74 1.46 -11.90
CA GLY A 37 12.06 1.46 -13.20
C GLY A 37 10.80 2.35 -13.21
N LEU A 38 10.01 2.33 -12.14
CA LEU A 38 8.85 3.22 -11.99
C LEU A 38 9.26 4.69 -11.88
N ALA A 39 10.31 5.00 -11.11
CA ALA A 39 10.83 6.36 -10.98
C ALA A 39 11.34 6.91 -12.33
N GLN A 40 12.10 6.10 -13.07
CA GLN A 40 12.60 6.45 -14.40
C GLN A 40 11.46 6.68 -15.40
N ALA A 41 10.45 5.82 -15.42
CA ALA A 41 9.27 5.99 -16.26
C ALA A 41 8.48 7.27 -15.92
N ALA A 42 8.57 7.74 -14.68
CA ALA A 42 8.00 9.01 -14.22
C ALA A 42 8.91 10.23 -14.45
N GLY A 43 10.10 10.06 -15.06
CA GLY A 43 11.04 11.14 -15.37
C GLY A 43 11.98 11.52 -14.22
N PHE A 44 12.10 10.66 -13.20
CA PHE A 44 13.01 10.86 -12.08
C PHE A 44 14.21 9.93 -12.17
N ARG A 45 15.35 10.40 -11.66
CA ARG A 45 16.56 9.59 -11.49
C ARG A 45 16.75 9.26 -10.01
N LEU A 46 16.99 7.99 -9.70
CA LEU A 46 17.39 7.56 -8.36
C LEU A 46 18.85 7.94 -8.12
N THR A 47 19.10 8.88 -7.21
CA THR A 47 20.47 9.38 -6.94
C THR A 47 21.08 8.71 -5.73
N LYS A 48 20.27 8.41 -4.72
CA LYS A 48 20.75 7.79 -3.48
C LYS A 48 19.69 6.91 -2.86
N GLN A 49 20.11 5.80 -2.28
CA GLN A 49 19.25 4.89 -1.54
C GLN A 49 19.93 4.56 -0.21
N TRP A 50 19.11 4.46 0.83
CA TRP A 50 19.51 3.99 2.15
C TRP A 50 18.58 2.87 2.56
N SER A 51 19.14 1.88 3.22
CA SER A 51 18.43 0.70 3.69
C SER A 51 18.75 0.47 5.16
N ASP A 52 17.86 -0.21 5.88
CA ASP A 52 18.24 -0.78 7.18
C ASP A 52 19.21 -1.96 7.02
N GLU A 53 19.85 -2.40 8.10
CA GLU A 53 20.87 -3.46 8.07
C GLU A 53 20.38 -4.81 7.51
N ARG A 54 19.06 -5.01 7.42
CA ARG A 54 18.43 -6.25 6.92
C ARG A 54 17.78 -6.09 5.56
N ASP A 55 17.89 -4.93 4.94
CA ASP A 55 17.29 -4.62 3.65
C ASP A 55 15.76 -4.83 3.59
N TRP A 56 15.05 -4.47 4.67
CA TRP A 56 13.59 -4.59 4.73
C TRP A 56 12.85 -3.32 4.33
N PHE A 57 13.51 -2.17 4.45
CA PHE A 57 12.93 -0.88 4.10
C PHE A 57 14.00 0.03 3.52
N SER A 58 13.62 0.74 2.45
CA SER A 58 14.52 1.68 1.79
C SER A 58 13.92 3.08 1.70
N VAL A 59 14.78 4.08 1.90
CA VAL A 59 14.51 5.49 1.58
C VAL A 59 15.26 5.83 0.31
N CYS A 60 14.55 6.36 -0.68
CA CYS A 60 15.10 6.70 -2.00
C CYS A 60 15.06 8.21 -2.22
N LEU A 61 16.21 8.81 -2.52
CA LEU A 61 16.32 10.19 -3.00
C LEU A 61 16.24 10.21 -4.52
N LEU A 62 15.21 10.90 -5.03
CA LEU A 62 14.96 11.08 -6.45
C LEU A 62 15.19 12.55 -6.84
N GLU A 63 15.78 12.76 -8.00
CA GLU A 63 15.99 14.08 -8.59
C GLU A 63 15.37 14.13 -10.00
N VAL A 64 14.95 15.33 -10.40
CA VAL A 64 14.66 15.67 -11.79
C VAL A 64 15.89 16.41 -12.30
N ASP A 65 16.33 16.11 -13.52
CA ASP A 65 17.41 16.86 -14.16
C ASP A 65 17.07 18.35 -14.34
#